data_AF-A0AAU2SPJ6-F1
#
_entry.id   AF-A0AAU2SPJ6-F1
#
_cell.length_a   1.000
_cell.length_b   1.000
_cell.length_c   1.000
_cell.angle_alpha   90.00
_cell.angle_beta   90.00
_cell.angle_gamma   90.00
#
_symmetry.space_group_name_H-M   'P 1'
#
loop_
_entity.id
_entity.type
_entity.pdbx_description
1 polymer ?
#
loop_
_entity_poly.entity_id
_entity_poly.type
_entity_poly.pdbx_seq_one_letter_code
_entity_poly.pdbx_strand_id
1 'polypeptide(L)' 'MGRRRRPQQHWAVTPSGDGHYFLVNRYSGLSLAVDDGSTADGAAIEQQPYASQTHQQWQIVPS' A
#
# COMPACT_ATOMS: atom_id res chain seq x y z
N MET A 1 -28.92 -2.10 8.83
CA MET A 1 -27.60 -1.83 9.44
C MET A 1 -26.62 -1.46 8.32
N GLY A 2 -26.36 -0.16 8.10
CA GLY A 2 -25.52 0.29 6.98
C GLY A 2 -24.04 0.19 7.33
N ARG A 3 -23.25 -0.58 6.59
CA ARG A 3 -21.79 -0.57 6.72
C ARG A 3 -21.30 0.87 6.53
N ARG A 4 -20.67 1.45 7.57
CA ARG A 4 -20.03 2.76 7.47
C ARG A 4 -18.94 2.67 6.41
N ARG A 5 -19.15 3.27 5.23
CA ARG A 5 -18.14 3.33 4.17
C ARG A 5 -17.10 4.37 4.57
N ARG A 6 -16.02 3.92 5.21
CA ARG A 6 -14.84 4.76 5.51
C ARG A 6 -13.78 4.50 4.43
N PRO A 7 -13.78 5.26 3.31
CA PRO A 7 -12.89 4.99 2.18
C PRO A 7 -11.41 4.97 2.57
N GLN A 8 -11.03 5.64 3.67
CA GLN A 8 -9.67 5.63 4.21
C GLN A 8 -9.22 4.28 4.77
N GLN A 9 -10.16 3.35 5.00
CA GLN A 9 -9.87 1.97 5.40
C GLN A 9 -10.02 0.98 4.23
N HIS A 10 -10.31 1.47 3.03
CA HIS A 10 -10.42 0.63 1.84
C HIS A 10 -9.18 0.82 0.96
N TRP A 11 -8.63 -0.28 0.48
CA TRP A 11 -7.44 -0.30 -0.36
C TRP A 11 -7.78 -0.93 -1.71
N ALA A 12 -7.29 -0.34 -2.79
CA ALA A 12 -7.20 -1.02 -4.08
C ALA A 12 -5.93 -1.87 -4.06
N VAL A 13 -6.07 -3.14 -4.42
CA VAL A 13 -4.98 -4.11 -4.50
C VAL A 13 -4.68 -4.30 -5.98
N THR A 14 -3.62 -3.67 -6.47
CA THR A 14 -3.26 -3.66 -7.89
C THR A 14 -2.04 -4.55 -8.10
N PRO A 15 -2.10 -5.60 -8.93
CA PRO A 15 -0.95 -6.46 -9.18
C PRO A 15 0.17 -5.67 -9.89
N SER A 16 1.42 -5.87 -9.48
CA SER A 16 2.61 -5.33 -10.15
C SER A 16 3.05 -6.16 -11.36
N GLY A 17 2.57 -7.41 -11.46
CA GLY A 17 2.89 -8.34 -12.55
C GLY A 17 3.93 -9.41 -12.19
N ASP A 18 4.55 -9.35 -11.01
CA ASP A 18 5.62 -10.23 -10.55
C ASP A 18 5.29 -10.94 -9.21
N GLY A 19 3.99 -11.06 -8.88
CA GLY A 19 3.53 -11.66 -7.63
C GLY A 19 3.42 -10.69 -6.45
N HIS A 20 3.80 -9.42 -6.63
CA HIS A 20 3.54 -8.36 -5.66
C HIS A 20 2.29 -7.55 -6.02
N TYR A 21 1.96 -6.64 -5.11
CA TYR A 21 0.82 -5.74 -5.21
C TYR A 21 1.19 -4.34 -4.75
N PHE A 22 0.63 -3.34 -5.42
CA PHE A 22 0.51 -1.99 -4.89
C PHE A 22 -0.79 -1.88 -4.10
N LEU A 23 -0.70 -1.26 -2.92
CA LEU A 23 -1.84 -1.01 -2.04
C LEU A 23 -2.16 0.48 -2.07
N VAL A 24 -3.18 0.87 -2.83
CA VAL A 24 -3.57 2.28 -3.00
C VAL A 24 -4.79 2.60 -2.15
N ASN A 25 -4.68 3.57 -1.25
CA ASN A 25 -5.78 3.97 -0.39
C ASN A 25 -6.89 4.64 -1.20
N ARG A 26 -8.13 4.17 -1.04
CA ARG A 26 -9.26 4.68 -1.84
C ARG A 26 -9.75 6.07 -1.45
N TYR A 27 -9.29 6.62 -0.32
CA TYR A 27 -9.59 8.00 0.06
C TYR A 27 -8.53 8.97 -0.43
N SER A 28 -7.25 8.70 -0.16
CA SER A 28 -6.15 9.63 -0.49
C SER A 28 -5.61 9.47 -1.91
N GLY A 29 -5.76 8.28 -2.53
CA GLY A 29 -5.11 7.93 -3.79
C GLY A 29 -3.61 7.64 -3.64
N LEU A 30 -3.08 7.61 -2.42
CA LEU A 30 -1.66 7.34 -2.14
C LEU A 30 -1.40 5.84 -1.95
N SER A 31 -0.19 5.41 -2.31
CA SER A 31 0.28 4.03 -2.15
C SER A 31 0.91 3.83 -0.77
N LEU A 32 0.71 2.65 -0.19
CA LEU A 32 1.50 2.20 0.95
C LEU A 32 2.96 2.02 0.53
N ALA A 33 3.89 2.65 1.24
CA ALA A 33 5.31 2.70 0.89
C ALA A 33 6.19 2.56 2.14
N VAL A 34 7.38 1.98 1.99
CA VAL A 34 8.45 2.11 2.98
C VAL A 34 9.11 3.48 2.80
N ASP A 35 9.28 4.23 3.88
CA ASP A 35 9.89 5.56 3.87
C ASP A 35 11.29 5.54 3.22
N ASP A 36 11.46 6.40 2.22
CA ASP A 36 12.63 6.52 1.33
C ASP A 36 13.19 5.19 0.79
N GLY A 37 12.40 4.12 0.76
CA GLY A 37 12.88 2.76 0.43
C GLY A 37 13.93 2.21 1.39
N SER A 38 13.94 2.66 2.65
CA SER A 38 14.88 2.22 3.67
C SER A 38 14.81 0.70 3.91
N THR A 39 15.97 0.07 4.06
CA THR A 39 16.12 -1.35 4.43
C THR A 39 16.45 -1.54 5.90
N ALA A 40 16.51 -0.45 6.67
CA ALA A 40 16.79 -0.51 8.10
C ALA A 40 15.60 -1.06 8.89
N ASP A 41 15.89 -1.81 9.94
CA ASP A 41 14.87 -2.29 10.88
C ASP A 41 14.12 -1.10 11.49
N GLY A 42 12.78 -1.20 11.51
CA GLY A 42 11.92 -0.14 12.02
C GLY A 42 11.68 1.02 11.04
N ALA A 43 12.06 0.88 9.76
CA ALA A 43 11.66 1.82 8.72
C ALA A 43 10.15 2.10 8.77
N ALA A 44 9.79 3.37 8.66
CA ALA A 44 8.40 3.78 8.71
C ALA A 44 7.65 3.30 7.46
N ILE A 45 6.38 2.93 7.66
CA ILE A 45 5.46 2.67 6.56
C ILE A 45 4.49 3.84 6.46
N GLU A 46 4.43 4.46 5.29
CA GLU A 46 3.66 5.66 5.05
C GLU A 46 2.86 5.61 3.75
N GLN A 47 2.12 6.68 3.48
CA GLN A 47 1.36 6.85 2.25
C GLN A 47 2.06 7.90 1.38
N GLN A 48 2.55 7.46 0.21
CA GLN A 48 3.24 8.30 -0.76
C GLN A 48 2.51 8.34 -2.11
N PRO A 49 2.78 9.34 -2.97
CA PRO A 49 2.29 9.30 -4.35
C PRO A 49 2.65 7.98 -5.03
N TYR A 50 1.67 7.36 -5.68
CA TYR A 50 1.90 6.14 -6.44
C TYR A 50 2.89 6.43 -7.57
N ALA A 51 3.99 5.68 -7.61
CA ALA A 51 5.08 5.86 -8.57
C ALA A 51 5.65 4.53 -9.09
N SER A 52 4.93 3.42 -8.88
CA SER A 52 5.34 2.06 -9.25
C SER A 52 6.74 1.67 -8.75
N GLN A 53 7.19 2.25 -7.63
CA GLN A 53 8.52 1.99 -7.07
C GLN A 53 8.55 0.66 -6.31
N THR A 54 9.74 0.04 -6.22
CA THR A 54 9.92 -1.23 -5.50
C THR A 54 9.54 -1.14 -4.03
N HIS A 55 9.83 -0.02 -3.36
CA HIS A 55 9.42 0.21 -1.96
C HIS A 55 7.89 0.39 -1.77
N GLN A 56 7.11 0.41 -2.86
CA GLN A 56 5.65 0.46 -2.85
C GLN A 56 5.01 -0.91 -3.13
N GLN A 57 5.82 -1.95 -3.37
CA GLN A 57 5.37 -3.30 -3.67
C GLN A 57 5.31 -4.15 -2.40
N TRP A 58 4.20 -4.87 -2.26
CA TRP A 58 3.93 -5.72 -1.09
C TRP A 58 3.55 -7.13 -1.53
N GLN A 59 4.08 -8.12 -0.82
CA GLN A 59 3.59 -9.49 -0.90
C GLN A 59 2.51 -9.68 0.17
N ILE A 60 1.39 -10.29 -0.21
CA ILE A 60 0.32 -10.66 0.73
C ILE A 60 0.49 -12.14 1.09
N VAL A 61 0.82 -12.41 2.36
CA VAL A 61 1.06 -13.76 2.86
C VAL A 61 -0.13 -14.17 3.74
N PRO A 62 -0.80 -15.31 3.46
CA PRO A 62 -1.84 -15.85 4.34
C PRO A 62 -1.28 -16.20 5.72
N SER A 63 -2.12 -16.04 6.75
CA SER A 63 -1.84 -16.47 8.14
C SER A 63 -2.36 -17.87 8.42
#